data_AF-A0A6A4HVK0-F1
#
_entry.id   AF-A0A6A4HVK0-F1
#
_cell.length_a   1.000
_cell.length_b   1.000
_cell.length_c   1.000
_cell.angle_alpha   90.00
_cell.angle_beta   90.00
_cell.angle_gamma   90.00
#
_symmetry.space_group_name_H-M   'P 1'
#
loop_
_entity.id
_entity.type
_entity.pdbx_description
1 polymer ?
#
loop_
_entity_poly.entity_id
_entity_poly.type
_entity_poly.pdbx_seq_one_letter_code
_entity_poly.pdbx_strand_id
1 'polypeptide(L)'
;MNSRHKTLVRRVLSGDQSSNQALRELCLEAKTLRGSERFALISPAFLHFFSHRKPPTLQEKPPNLLPLSEERLALDTFRAILAMFDIFLNVGDPPRQIRQIMSSFTETIPHFITWASYLVEAFVENDLLTVRLLGDSSLHTLSIVSELLLAIIFATEQEIHAIKGVGNLIFRVFIYGLLVEPHSSSSLEKLDEITLSGVNLIGKMSENWEEFCTGAPDSFWPAESLASSLWKSCFIAGPPCRVHPTSHAA
;
A
#
# COMPACT_ATOMS: atom_id res chain seq x y z
N MET A 1 -3.60 -0.23 32.79
CA MET A 1 -3.52 -0.50 31.34
C MET A 1 -2.08 -0.37 30.83
N ASN A 2 -1.54 -1.50 30.34
CA ASN A 2 -0.37 -1.75 29.47
C ASN A 2 0.95 -0.98 29.66
N SER A 3 1.69 -1.28 30.75
CA SER A 3 3.12 -0.97 30.86
C SER A 3 3.93 -1.53 29.68
N ARG A 4 3.58 -2.73 29.20
CA ARG A 4 4.26 -3.37 28.06
C ARG A 4 4.18 -2.54 26.78
N HIS A 5 3.00 -2.12 26.33
CA HIS A 5 2.87 -1.30 25.12
C HIS A 5 3.65 0.01 25.24
N LYS A 6 3.61 0.67 26.42
CA LYS A 6 4.39 1.89 26.66
C LYS A 6 5.89 1.63 26.52
N THR A 7 6.38 0.51 27.04
CA THR A 7 7.77 0.09 26.90
C THR A 7 8.13 -0.20 25.44
N LEU A 8 7.28 -0.95 24.72
CA LEU A 8 7.50 -1.27 23.32
C LEU A 8 7.51 0.00 22.45
N VAL A 9 6.54 0.91 22.64
CA VAL A 9 6.50 2.20 21.94
C VAL A 9 7.76 3.00 22.21
N ARG A 10 8.18 3.15 23.47
CA ARG A 10 9.43 3.85 23.80
C ARG A 10 10.66 3.23 23.13
N ARG A 11 10.72 1.90 23.06
CA ARG A 11 11.80 1.20 22.37
C ARG A 11 11.79 1.48 20.88
N VAL A 12 10.63 1.40 20.21
CA VAL A 12 10.53 1.77 18.78
C VAL A 12 10.97 3.21 18.53
N LEU A 13 10.51 4.15 19.37
CA LEU A 13 10.83 5.57 19.25
C LEU A 13 12.29 5.89 19.60
N SER A 14 13.02 4.98 20.24
CA SER A 14 14.43 5.19 20.59
C SER A 14 15.38 5.03 19.41
N GLY A 15 14.98 4.28 18.38
CA GLY A 15 15.83 3.95 17.23
C GLY A 15 16.99 2.99 17.56
N ASP A 16 17.06 2.44 18.77
CA ASP A 16 18.09 1.49 19.18
C ASP A 16 18.04 0.15 18.41
N GLN A 17 19.06 -0.70 18.59
CA GLN A 17 19.17 -2.02 17.94
C GLN A 17 17.95 -2.92 18.21
N SER A 18 17.20 -2.66 19.27
CA SER A 18 16.04 -3.42 19.70
C SER A 18 14.72 -2.90 19.11
N SER A 19 14.73 -1.75 18.43
CA SER A 19 13.57 -1.06 17.88
C SER A 19 12.81 -1.91 16.86
N ASN A 20 13.51 -2.59 15.96
CA ASN A 20 12.87 -3.44 14.95
C ASN A 20 12.15 -4.63 15.57
N GLN A 21 12.70 -5.19 16.65
CA GLN A 21 12.05 -6.28 17.39
C GLN A 21 10.82 -5.75 18.13
N ALA A 22 10.93 -4.60 18.79
CA ALA A 22 9.78 -3.97 19.46
C ALA A 22 8.66 -3.62 18.47
N LEU A 23 9.01 -3.15 17.27
CA LEU A 23 8.05 -2.84 16.21
C LEU A 23 7.32 -4.11 15.73
N ARG A 24 8.05 -5.21 15.53
CA ARG A 24 7.46 -6.52 15.20
C ARG A 24 6.47 -6.98 16.26
N GLU A 25 6.84 -6.87 17.54
CA GLU A 25 5.95 -7.21 18.65
C GLU A 25 4.67 -6.34 18.62
N LEU A 26 4.80 -5.03 18.39
CA LEU A 26 3.65 -4.14 18.25
C LEU A 26 2.76 -4.50 17.05
N CYS A 27 3.34 -4.87 15.90
CA CYS A 27 2.57 -5.30 14.73
C CYS A 27 1.77 -6.59 15.00
N LEU A 28 2.35 -7.53 15.75
CA LEU A 28 1.64 -8.75 16.16
C LEU A 28 0.50 -8.44 17.13
N GLU A 29 0.74 -7.56 18.10
CA GLU A 29 -0.28 -7.15 19.08
C GLU A 29 -1.42 -6.38 18.40
N ALA A 30 -1.13 -5.53 17.41
CA ALA A 30 -2.10 -4.70 16.69
C ALA A 30 -3.30 -5.50 16.13
N LYS A 31 -3.06 -6.73 15.65
CA LYS A 31 -4.11 -7.61 15.11
C LYS A 31 -5.17 -8.03 16.14
N THR A 32 -4.85 -7.93 17.42
CA THR A 32 -5.72 -8.38 18.53
C THR A 32 -6.30 -7.22 19.33
N LEU A 33 -5.94 -5.98 18.97
CA LEU A 33 -6.36 -4.81 19.73
C LEU A 33 -7.83 -4.51 19.48
N ARG A 34 -8.54 -4.26 20.60
CA ARG A 34 -9.87 -3.68 20.61
C ARG A 34 -9.82 -2.36 21.37
N GLY A 35 -10.42 -1.32 20.80
CA GLY A 35 -10.60 -0.02 21.46
C GLY A 35 -9.63 1.08 21.04
N SER A 36 -10.18 2.30 20.99
CA SER A 36 -9.55 3.56 20.55
C SER A 36 -8.35 4.00 21.38
N GLU A 37 -8.32 3.70 22.69
CA GLU A 37 -7.24 4.14 23.58
C GLU A 37 -5.91 3.42 23.32
N ARG A 38 -5.97 2.14 22.95
CA ARG A 38 -4.77 1.35 22.64
C ARG A 38 -4.22 1.70 21.26
N PHE A 39 -5.11 2.03 20.32
CA PHE A 39 -4.74 2.67 19.05
C PHE A 39 -3.92 3.92 19.33
N ALA A 40 -4.44 4.82 20.16
CA ALA A 40 -3.77 6.10 20.40
C ALA A 40 -2.36 5.98 20.99
N LEU A 41 -2.13 4.89 21.73
CA LEU A 41 -0.84 4.60 22.33
C LEU A 41 0.22 4.12 21.32
N ILE A 42 -0.15 3.31 20.34
CA ILE A 42 0.81 2.61 19.46
C ILE A 42 1.02 3.29 18.12
N SER A 43 0.05 4.06 17.62
CA SER A 43 0.14 4.73 16.31
C SER A 43 1.42 5.55 16.15
N PRO A 44 1.90 6.31 17.16
CA PRO A 44 3.14 7.07 17.02
C PRO A 44 4.36 6.19 16.67
N ALA A 45 4.42 4.95 17.15
CA ALA A 45 5.53 4.04 16.83
C ALA A 45 5.53 3.63 15.35
N PHE A 46 4.35 3.38 14.77
CA PHE A 46 4.21 3.03 13.35
C PHE A 46 4.48 4.23 12.45
N LEU A 47 3.97 5.42 12.80
CA LEU A 47 4.25 6.65 12.06
C LEU A 47 5.75 7.01 12.11
N HIS A 48 6.39 6.81 13.28
CA HIS A 48 7.81 7.04 13.46
C HIS A 48 8.67 6.17 12.53
N PHE A 49 8.32 4.88 12.39
CA PHE A 49 9.04 3.98 11.48
C PHE A 49 9.12 4.54 10.06
N PHE A 50 7.99 4.94 9.48
CA PHE A 50 7.95 5.42 8.10
C PHE A 50 8.57 6.81 7.91
N SER A 51 8.42 7.71 8.89
CA SER A 51 9.00 9.05 8.82
C SER A 51 10.53 9.07 9.00
N HIS A 52 11.10 8.11 9.73
CA HIS A 52 12.53 8.10 10.07
C HIS A 52 13.33 7.06 9.29
N ARG A 53 12.67 6.09 8.64
CA ARG A 53 13.33 5.12 7.76
C ARG A 53 13.01 5.37 6.30
N LYS A 54 14.04 5.29 5.47
CA LYS A 54 13.92 5.33 4.01
C LYS A 54 13.90 3.90 3.48
N PRO A 55 13.13 3.63 2.41
CA PRO A 55 13.24 2.35 1.73
C PRO A 55 14.66 2.18 1.18
N PRO A 56 15.16 0.93 1.08
CA PRO A 56 16.43 0.64 0.41
C PRO A 56 16.42 1.04 -1.07
N THR A 57 17.60 1.15 -1.68
CA THR A 57 17.74 1.32 -3.14
C THR A 57 17.61 -0.03 -3.86
N LEU A 58 16.87 -0.06 -4.98
CA LEU A 58 16.60 -1.31 -5.72
C LEU A 58 17.85 -1.97 -6.33
N GLN A 59 18.94 -1.21 -6.54
CA GLN A 59 20.18 -1.72 -7.13
C GLN A 59 20.89 -2.78 -6.28
N GLU A 60 20.48 -2.97 -5.02
CA GLU A 60 21.15 -3.87 -4.07
C GLU A 60 20.51 -5.27 -3.98
N LYS A 61 19.46 -5.57 -4.76
CA LYS A 61 18.75 -6.85 -4.64
C LYS A 61 19.01 -7.84 -5.78
N PRO A 62 19.46 -9.07 -5.48
CA PRO A 62 19.38 -10.19 -6.40
C PRO A 62 17.90 -10.55 -6.66
N PRO A 63 17.53 -10.93 -7.90
CA PRO A 63 16.14 -11.05 -8.36
C PRO A 63 15.29 -12.19 -7.74
N ASN A 64 15.74 -12.91 -6.71
CA ASN A 64 15.07 -14.14 -6.22
C ASN A 64 14.99 -14.28 -4.68
N LEU A 65 15.06 -13.19 -3.91
CA LEU A 65 15.01 -13.29 -2.44
C LEU A 65 13.62 -13.01 -1.88
N LEU A 66 13.19 -13.87 -0.94
CA LEU A 66 12.13 -13.60 0.03
C LEU A 66 12.26 -12.17 0.55
N PRO A 67 11.14 -11.50 0.94
CA PRO A 67 11.22 -10.16 1.52
C PRO A 67 12.29 -10.11 2.61
N LEU A 68 13.27 -9.22 2.49
CA LEU A 68 14.29 -9.08 3.53
C LEU A 68 13.58 -8.63 4.82
N SER A 69 14.33 -8.67 5.92
CA SER A 69 13.79 -8.40 7.25
C SER A 69 13.09 -7.05 7.38
N GLU A 70 13.41 -6.09 6.52
CA GLU A 70 12.91 -4.72 6.59
C GLU A 70 11.66 -4.50 5.73
N GLU A 71 11.55 -5.08 4.54
CA GLU A 71 10.36 -4.99 3.70
C GLU A 71 9.20 -5.75 4.31
N ARG A 72 9.49 -6.92 4.89
CA ARG A 72 8.48 -7.65 5.65
C ARG A 72 7.99 -6.84 6.85
N LEU A 73 8.90 -6.13 7.52
CA LEU A 73 8.55 -5.25 8.63
C LEU A 73 7.71 -4.07 8.16
N ALA A 74 8.01 -3.47 7.01
CA ALA A 74 7.19 -2.41 6.41
C ALA A 74 5.78 -2.92 6.06
N LEU A 75 5.66 -4.08 5.43
CA LEU A 75 4.36 -4.71 5.11
C LEU A 75 3.56 -5.04 6.38
N ASP A 76 4.20 -5.60 7.42
CA ASP A 76 3.55 -5.88 8.70
C ASP A 76 3.10 -4.58 9.40
N THR A 77 3.88 -3.51 9.28
CA THR A 77 3.53 -2.19 9.82
C THR A 77 2.37 -1.56 9.05
N PHE A 78 2.32 -1.68 7.73
CA PHE A 78 1.17 -1.24 6.94
C PHE A 78 -0.11 -1.98 7.32
N ARG A 79 -0.05 -3.31 7.50
CA ARG A 79 -1.20 -4.08 8.01
C ARG A 79 -1.66 -3.63 9.38
N ALA A 80 -0.71 -3.33 10.27
CA ALA A 80 -1.04 -2.79 11.58
C ALA A 80 -1.76 -1.44 11.43
N ILE A 81 -1.29 -0.57 10.53
CA ILE A 81 -1.96 0.70 10.19
C ILE A 81 -3.36 0.50 9.63
N LEU A 82 -3.56 -0.44 8.71
CA LEU A 82 -4.87 -0.74 8.14
C LEU A 82 -5.87 -1.22 9.20
N ALA A 83 -5.46 -2.13 10.08
CA ALA A 83 -6.29 -2.56 11.20
C ALA A 83 -6.68 -1.39 12.13
N MET A 84 -5.84 -0.35 12.19
CA MET A 84 -6.16 0.87 12.91
C MET A 84 -7.20 1.74 12.18
N PHE A 85 -7.16 1.82 10.85
CA PHE A 85 -8.17 2.53 10.05
C PHE A 85 -9.56 1.92 10.20
N ASP A 86 -9.64 0.59 10.24
CA ASP A 86 -10.92 -0.09 10.45
C ASP A 86 -11.55 0.32 11.79
N ILE A 87 -10.75 0.45 12.85
CA ILE A 87 -11.26 0.93 14.15
C ILE A 87 -11.72 2.38 14.04
N PHE A 88 -11.01 3.23 13.29
CA PHE A 88 -11.37 4.63 13.09
C PHE A 88 -12.72 4.78 12.37
N LEU A 89 -12.88 4.11 11.23
CA LEU A 89 -14.09 4.19 10.40
C LEU A 89 -15.34 3.67 11.12
N ASN A 90 -15.15 2.77 12.10
CA ASN A 90 -16.25 2.20 12.89
C ASN A 90 -16.58 2.99 14.18
N VAL A 91 -15.88 4.09 14.47
CA VAL A 91 -16.16 4.95 15.64
C VAL A 91 -16.85 6.23 15.17
N GLY A 92 -18.15 6.38 15.49
CA GLY A 92 -19.00 7.47 14.99
C GLY A 92 -18.49 8.90 15.30
N ASP A 93 -17.92 9.14 16.48
CA ASP A 93 -17.20 10.39 16.79
C ASP A 93 -15.83 10.05 17.41
N PRO A 94 -14.73 10.25 16.68
CA PRO A 94 -13.41 9.85 17.15
C PRO A 94 -12.96 10.74 18.33
N PRO A 95 -12.50 10.14 19.45
CA PRO A 95 -11.93 10.89 20.57
C PRO A 95 -10.84 11.88 20.11
N ARG A 96 -10.64 12.98 20.84
CA ARG A 96 -9.63 14.01 20.52
C ARG A 96 -8.23 13.45 20.23
N GLN A 97 -7.83 12.40 20.95
CA GLN A 97 -6.54 11.72 20.76
C GLN A 97 -6.43 11.06 19.37
N ILE A 98 -7.53 10.50 18.86
CA ILE A 98 -7.59 9.95 17.51
C ILE A 98 -7.44 11.07 16.47
N ARG A 99 -8.15 12.20 16.65
CA ARG A 99 -8.03 13.35 15.73
C ARG A 99 -6.60 13.86 15.61
N GLN A 100 -5.86 13.92 16.72
CA GLN A 100 -4.44 14.31 16.69
C GLN A 100 -3.58 13.31 15.91
N ILE A 101 -3.86 12.02 16.05
CA ILE A 101 -3.15 10.98 15.31
C ILE A 101 -3.45 11.05 13.83
N MET A 102 -4.67 11.43 13.45
CA MET A 102 -5.02 11.64 12.04
C MET A 102 -4.20 12.77 11.42
N SER A 103 -3.94 13.87 12.15
CA SER A 103 -3.03 14.93 11.67
C SER A 103 -1.62 14.38 11.41
N SER A 104 -1.04 13.65 12.38
CA SER A 104 0.28 13.03 12.21
C SER A 104 0.29 11.94 11.13
N PHE A 105 -0.83 11.25 10.93
CA PHE A 105 -0.98 10.29 9.85
C PHE A 105 -0.89 11.00 8.51
N THR A 106 -1.66 12.09 8.30
CA THR A 106 -1.65 12.87 7.06
C THR A 106 -0.25 13.38 6.73
N GLU A 107 0.48 13.88 7.72
CA GLU A 107 1.89 14.29 7.57
C GLU A 107 2.82 13.14 7.16
N THR A 108 2.48 11.90 7.53
CA THR A 108 3.28 10.71 7.22
C THR A 108 2.93 10.10 5.85
N ILE A 109 1.82 10.50 5.21
CA ILE A 109 1.37 9.92 3.94
C ILE A 109 2.45 9.92 2.85
N PRO A 110 3.21 11.00 2.60
CA PRO A 110 4.27 10.99 1.59
C PRO A 110 5.30 9.88 1.81
N HIS A 111 5.59 9.54 3.08
CA HIS A 111 6.48 8.43 3.43
C HIS A 111 5.84 7.07 3.14
N PHE A 112 4.54 6.90 3.41
CA PHE A 112 3.81 5.68 3.03
C PHE A 112 3.84 5.48 1.52
N ILE A 113 3.58 6.53 0.73
CA ILE A 113 3.62 6.47 -0.73
C ILE A 113 5.01 6.06 -1.22
N THR A 114 6.06 6.63 -0.63
CA THR A 114 7.45 6.30 -0.96
C THR A 114 7.77 4.82 -0.69
N TRP A 115 7.40 4.32 0.49
CA TRP A 115 7.61 2.91 0.84
C TRP A 115 6.75 1.96 0.00
N ALA A 116 5.49 2.31 -0.25
CA ALA A 116 4.59 1.51 -1.06
C ALA A 116 5.06 1.42 -2.51
N SER A 117 5.53 2.52 -3.10
CA SER A 117 6.16 2.53 -4.43
C SER A 117 7.35 1.57 -4.49
N TYR A 118 8.25 1.66 -3.51
CA TYR A 118 9.40 0.78 -3.42
C TYR A 118 9.00 -0.70 -3.34
N LEU A 119 8.00 -1.04 -2.51
CA LEU A 119 7.56 -2.44 -2.35
C LEU A 119 6.92 -2.98 -3.63
N VAL A 120 6.12 -2.16 -4.33
CA VAL A 120 5.54 -2.53 -5.62
C VAL A 120 6.65 -2.78 -6.65
N GLU A 121 7.64 -1.90 -6.74
CA GLU A 121 8.80 -2.08 -7.64
C GLU A 121 9.62 -3.33 -7.28
N ALA A 122 9.91 -3.52 -5.99
CA ALA A 122 10.78 -4.59 -5.51
C ALA A 122 10.17 -6.00 -5.63
N PHE A 123 8.85 -6.13 -5.52
CA PHE A 123 8.18 -7.42 -5.56
C PHE A 123 7.37 -7.58 -6.84
N VAL A 124 6.38 -6.71 -7.06
CA VAL A 124 5.39 -6.87 -8.14
C VAL A 124 6.03 -6.65 -9.50
N GLU A 125 6.69 -5.51 -9.72
CA GLU A 125 7.32 -5.21 -11.01
C GLU A 125 8.48 -6.15 -11.29
N ASN A 126 9.29 -6.45 -10.27
CA ASN A 126 10.38 -7.42 -10.41
C ASN A 126 9.88 -8.81 -10.84
N ASP A 127 8.82 -9.33 -10.21
CA ASP A 127 8.21 -10.61 -10.60
C ASP A 127 7.68 -10.59 -12.03
N LEU A 128 6.98 -9.52 -12.42
CA LEU A 128 6.47 -9.34 -13.78
C LEU A 128 7.61 -9.28 -14.82
N LEU A 129 8.74 -8.63 -14.49
CA LEU A 129 9.90 -8.52 -15.37
C LEU A 129 10.68 -9.84 -15.48
N THR A 130 10.82 -10.57 -14.37
CA THR A 130 11.70 -11.76 -14.29
C THR A 130 10.99 -13.05 -14.64
N VAL A 131 9.78 -13.27 -14.10
CA VAL A 131 9.03 -14.53 -14.21
C VAL A 131 7.76 -14.37 -15.05
N ARG A 132 7.36 -13.14 -15.36
CA ARG A 132 6.11 -12.80 -16.10
C ARG A 132 4.83 -13.29 -15.41
N LEU A 133 4.92 -13.61 -14.13
CA LEU A 133 3.84 -14.09 -13.28
C LEU A 133 4.04 -13.50 -11.88
N LEU A 134 2.95 -13.22 -11.18
CA LEU A 134 3.00 -12.71 -9.81
C LEU A 134 3.10 -13.87 -8.82
N GLY A 135 4.17 -13.91 -8.03
CA GLY A 135 4.29 -14.85 -6.92
C GLY A 135 3.47 -14.42 -5.69
N ASP A 136 3.39 -15.30 -4.70
CA ASP A 136 2.64 -15.05 -3.46
C ASP A 136 3.07 -13.76 -2.74
N SER A 137 4.37 -13.44 -2.73
CA SER A 137 4.88 -12.22 -2.09
C SER A 137 4.43 -10.95 -2.83
N SER A 138 4.29 -11.03 -4.15
CA SER A 138 3.83 -9.92 -4.98
C SER A 138 2.34 -9.72 -4.86
N LEU A 139 1.55 -10.79 -4.93
CA LEU A 139 0.11 -10.75 -4.64
C LEU A 139 -0.15 -10.20 -3.24
N HIS A 140 0.64 -10.65 -2.28
CA HIS A 140 0.53 -10.23 -0.90
C HIS A 140 0.85 -8.73 -0.73
N THR A 141 1.92 -8.26 -1.35
CA THR A 141 2.31 -6.84 -1.38
C THR A 141 1.24 -6.00 -2.05
N LEU A 142 0.73 -6.44 -3.19
CA LEU A 142 -0.27 -5.74 -3.97
C LEU A 142 -1.58 -5.57 -3.18
N SER A 143 -2.02 -6.62 -2.48
CA SER A 143 -3.19 -6.55 -1.59
C SER A 143 -3.01 -5.52 -0.48
N ILE A 144 -1.89 -5.55 0.27
CA ILE A 144 -1.66 -4.58 1.36
C ILE A 144 -1.60 -3.16 0.82
N VAL A 145 -0.83 -2.94 -0.25
CA VAL A 145 -0.63 -1.59 -0.81
C VAL A 145 -1.93 -1.04 -1.38
N SER A 146 -2.75 -1.86 -2.04
CA SER A 146 -4.06 -1.42 -2.55
C SER A 146 -4.99 -0.98 -1.43
N GLU A 147 -5.07 -1.75 -0.33
CA GLU A 147 -5.87 -1.37 0.85
C GLU A 147 -5.38 -0.05 1.46
N LEU A 148 -4.06 0.10 1.58
CA LEU A 148 -3.44 1.32 2.12
C LEU A 148 -3.77 2.55 1.27
N LEU A 149 -3.70 2.42 -0.06
CA LEU A 149 -4.03 3.50 -0.97
C LEU A 149 -5.49 3.90 -0.85
N LEU A 150 -6.41 2.93 -0.79
CA LEU A 150 -7.83 3.23 -0.56
C LEU A 150 -8.03 3.96 0.77
N ALA A 151 -7.41 3.50 1.86
CA ALA A 151 -7.50 4.15 3.16
C ALA A 151 -6.97 5.60 3.12
N ILE A 152 -5.85 5.84 2.43
CA ILE A 152 -5.29 7.18 2.21
C ILE A 152 -6.24 8.07 1.41
N ILE A 153 -6.83 7.54 0.33
CA ILE A 153 -7.80 8.25 -0.50
C ILE A 153 -8.99 8.70 0.35
N PHE A 154 -9.59 7.78 1.12
CA PHE A 154 -10.72 8.12 1.99
C PHE A 154 -10.35 9.11 3.09
N ALA A 155 -9.11 9.07 3.58
CA ALA A 155 -8.64 9.98 4.62
C ALA A 155 -8.34 11.40 4.11
N THR A 156 -8.02 11.55 2.83
CA THR A 156 -7.49 12.82 2.29
C THR A 156 -8.36 13.48 1.23
N GLU A 157 -9.33 12.76 0.63
CA GLU A 157 -10.30 13.15 -0.43
C GLU A 157 -9.82 14.21 -1.45
N GLN A 158 -9.57 15.45 -1.04
CA GLN A 158 -9.14 16.57 -1.88
C GLN A 158 -7.61 16.79 -1.90
N GLU A 159 -6.88 16.40 -0.84
CA GLU A 159 -5.45 16.70 -0.70
C GLU A 159 -4.54 15.67 -1.36
N ILE A 160 -5.09 14.51 -1.74
CA ILE A 160 -4.29 13.43 -2.32
C ILE A 160 -3.58 13.88 -3.60
N HIS A 161 -4.21 14.74 -4.41
CA HIS A 161 -3.64 15.25 -5.66
C HIS A 161 -2.33 16.04 -5.45
N ALA A 162 -2.11 16.62 -4.27
CA ALA A 162 -0.88 17.35 -3.96
C ALA A 162 0.31 16.42 -3.60
N ILE A 163 0.07 15.12 -3.44
CA ILE A 163 1.08 14.16 -2.98
C ILE A 163 1.86 13.63 -4.19
N LYS A 164 3.12 14.06 -4.31
CA LYS A 164 3.99 13.66 -5.41
C LYS A 164 4.08 12.13 -5.54
N GLY A 165 3.81 11.63 -6.76
CA GLY A 165 3.97 10.21 -7.11
C GLY A 165 2.80 9.31 -6.71
N VAL A 166 1.80 9.81 -5.97
CA VAL A 166 0.65 9.00 -5.55
C VAL A 166 -0.17 8.49 -6.74
N GLY A 167 -0.36 9.33 -7.77
CA GLY A 167 -1.14 8.95 -8.93
C GLY A 167 -0.50 7.83 -9.75
N ASN A 168 0.82 7.89 -9.92
CA ASN A 168 1.58 6.81 -10.56
C ASN A 168 1.49 5.51 -9.74
N LEU A 169 1.56 5.60 -8.42
CA LEU A 169 1.44 4.42 -7.56
C LEU A 169 0.03 3.80 -7.64
N ILE A 170 -1.02 4.61 -7.51
CA ILE A 170 -2.43 4.20 -7.68
C ILE A 170 -2.60 3.49 -9.01
N PHE A 171 -2.18 4.13 -10.10
CA PHE A 171 -2.24 3.56 -11.44
C PHE A 171 -1.61 2.17 -11.50
N ARG A 172 -0.33 2.07 -11.11
CA ARG A 172 0.43 0.82 -11.20
C ARG A 172 -0.22 -0.29 -10.40
N VAL A 173 -0.58 -0.01 -9.15
CA VAL A 173 -1.17 -0.99 -8.23
C VAL A 173 -2.49 -1.54 -8.79
N PHE A 174 -3.39 -0.67 -9.24
CA PHE A 174 -4.68 -1.13 -9.74
C PHE A 174 -4.60 -1.79 -11.12
N ILE A 175 -3.67 -1.37 -11.99
CA ILE A 175 -3.40 -2.06 -13.25
C ILE A 175 -2.80 -3.45 -12.99
N TYR A 176 -1.83 -3.57 -12.09
CA TYR A 176 -1.29 -4.88 -11.73
C TYR A 176 -2.34 -5.77 -11.07
N GLY A 177 -3.28 -5.18 -10.32
CA GLY A 177 -4.45 -5.90 -9.78
C GLY A 177 -5.29 -6.54 -10.88
N LEU A 178 -5.50 -5.84 -12.01
CA LEU A 178 -6.26 -6.36 -13.15
C LEU A 178 -5.54 -7.49 -13.92
N LEU A 179 -4.22 -7.58 -13.78
CA LEU A 179 -3.42 -8.64 -14.41
C LEU A 179 -3.43 -9.95 -13.61
N VAL A 180 -3.99 -9.93 -12.40
CA VAL A 180 -4.08 -11.10 -11.54
C VAL A 180 -5.24 -11.96 -12.02
N GLU A 181 -4.98 -13.21 -12.40
CA GLU A 181 -6.05 -14.14 -12.76
C GLU A 181 -6.88 -14.50 -11.51
N PRO A 182 -8.22 -14.49 -11.60
CA PRO A 182 -9.06 -14.93 -10.50
C PRO A 182 -8.84 -16.43 -10.26
N HIS A 183 -8.17 -16.75 -9.17
CA HIS A 183 -8.10 -18.11 -8.64
C HIS A 183 -8.77 -18.12 -7.27
N SER A 184 -9.33 -19.28 -6.89
CA SER A 184 -10.26 -19.49 -5.78
C SER A 184 -9.68 -19.30 -4.35
N SER A 185 -8.72 -18.39 -4.16
CA SER A 185 -8.15 -18.08 -2.86
C SER A 185 -8.79 -16.80 -2.28
N SER A 186 -9.11 -16.82 -0.99
CA SER A 186 -9.75 -15.69 -0.29
C SER A 186 -8.94 -14.38 -0.31
N SER A 187 -7.62 -14.46 -0.53
CA SER A 187 -6.76 -13.28 -0.68
C SER A 187 -6.88 -12.63 -2.06
N LEU A 188 -7.23 -13.42 -3.08
CA LEU A 188 -7.50 -12.93 -4.44
C LEU A 188 -8.89 -12.33 -4.55
N GLU A 189 -9.90 -12.91 -3.90
CA GLU A 189 -11.25 -12.33 -3.87
C GLU A 189 -11.28 -10.91 -3.28
N LYS A 190 -10.54 -10.70 -2.17
CA LYS A 190 -10.39 -9.36 -1.58
C LYS A 190 -9.64 -8.41 -2.51
N LEU A 191 -8.60 -8.89 -3.18
CA LEU A 191 -7.83 -8.10 -4.15
C LEU A 191 -8.70 -7.71 -5.35
N ASP A 192 -9.55 -8.60 -5.86
CA ASP A 192 -10.49 -8.32 -6.95
C ASP A 192 -11.47 -7.21 -6.56
N GLU A 193 -12.05 -7.28 -5.36
CA GLU A 193 -13.00 -6.29 -4.84
C GLU A 193 -12.36 -4.91 -4.63
N ILE A 194 -11.14 -4.91 -4.08
CA ILE A 194 -10.32 -3.71 -3.92
C ILE A 194 -9.93 -3.13 -5.29
N THR A 195 -9.52 -4.00 -6.22
CA THR A 195 -9.12 -3.59 -7.58
C THR A 195 -10.29 -2.96 -8.32
N LEU A 196 -11.48 -3.55 -8.23
CA LEU A 196 -12.68 -3.00 -8.84
C LEU A 196 -13.06 -1.64 -8.23
N SER A 197 -12.93 -1.52 -6.91
CA SER A 197 -13.17 -0.26 -6.18
C SER A 197 -12.18 0.83 -6.59
N GLY A 198 -10.90 0.48 -6.72
CA GLY A 198 -9.86 1.39 -7.18
C GLY A 198 -9.99 1.77 -8.64
N VAL A 199 -10.43 0.86 -9.51
CA VAL A 199 -10.71 1.17 -10.93
C VAL A 199 -11.86 2.15 -11.08
N ASN A 200 -12.94 1.98 -10.32
CA ASN A 200 -14.05 2.94 -10.31
C ASN A 200 -13.61 4.32 -9.82
N LEU A 201 -12.70 4.34 -8.82
CA LEU A 201 -12.12 5.56 -8.30
C LEU A 201 -11.18 6.24 -9.33
N ILE A 202 -10.32 5.46 -9.99
CA ILE A 202 -9.47 5.94 -11.09
C ILE A 202 -10.34 6.48 -12.23
N GLY A 203 -11.44 5.81 -12.59
CA GLY A 203 -12.39 6.31 -13.58
C GLY A 203 -12.91 7.70 -13.23
N LYS A 204 -13.32 7.92 -11.97
CA LYS A 204 -13.74 9.24 -11.47
C LYS A 204 -12.61 10.27 -11.44
N MET A 205 -11.39 9.85 -11.08
CA MET A 205 -10.21 10.72 -11.06
C MET A 205 -9.67 11.02 -12.47
N SER A 206 -9.96 10.16 -13.45
CA SER A 206 -9.44 10.26 -14.81
C SER A 206 -10.04 11.40 -15.62
N GLU A 207 -11.21 11.91 -15.21
CA GLU A 207 -11.81 13.12 -15.76
C GLU A 207 -10.88 14.34 -15.59
N ASN A 208 -9.99 14.32 -14.59
CA ASN A 208 -8.96 15.34 -14.32
C ASN A 208 -7.53 14.73 -14.26
N TRP A 209 -7.26 13.68 -15.05
CA TRP A 209 -6.01 12.91 -14.99
C TRP A 209 -4.72 13.74 -15.20
N GLU A 210 -4.79 14.77 -16.06
CA GLU A 210 -3.65 15.64 -16.35
C GLU A 210 -3.24 16.46 -15.12
N GLU A 211 -4.19 16.97 -14.33
CA GLU A 211 -3.91 17.64 -13.05
C GLU A 211 -3.28 16.69 -12.04
N PHE A 212 -3.70 15.42 -12.03
CA PHE A 212 -3.19 14.38 -11.13
C PHE A 212 -1.76 13.94 -11.42
N CYS A 213 -1.31 14.08 -12.66
CA CYS A 213 0.06 13.75 -13.09
C CYS A 213 1.02 14.96 -12.99
N THR A 214 0.54 16.16 -12.65
CA THR A 214 1.42 17.33 -12.55
C THR A 214 2.48 17.13 -11.46
N GLY A 215 3.76 17.20 -11.85
CA GLY A 215 4.91 16.95 -10.97
C GLY A 215 5.58 15.58 -11.14
N ALA A 216 5.06 14.71 -12.02
CA ALA A 216 5.86 13.64 -12.60
C ALA A 216 6.87 14.28 -13.57
N PRO A 217 8.19 14.09 -13.39
CA PRO A 217 9.14 14.57 -14.37
C PRO A 217 8.86 13.88 -15.70
N ASP A 218 8.90 14.65 -16.80
CA ASP A 218 8.75 14.17 -18.19
C ASP A 218 9.64 12.97 -18.53
N SER A 219 10.65 12.68 -17.69
CA SER A 219 11.59 11.58 -17.80
C SER A 219 11.14 10.24 -17.19
N PHE A 220 10.03 10.18 -16.45
CA PHE A 220 9.58 8.92 -15.81
C PHE A 220 8.48 8.17 -16.57
N TRP A 221 7.88 8.82 -17.57
CA TRP A 221 7.21 8.12 -18.64
C TRP A 221 8.25 7.89 -19.74
N PRO A 222 8.95 6.72 -19.80
CA PRO A 222 9.33 6.29 -21.12
C PRO A 222 8.00 6.22 -21.88
N ALA A 223 7.92 6.91 -23.01
CA ALA A 223 6.76 6.96 -23.89
C ALA A 223 6.36 5.57 -24.47
N GLU A 224 6.84 4.49 -23.84
CA GLU A 224 6.66 3.07 -24.14
C GLU A 224 6.59 2.22 -22.85
N SER A 225 6.13 2.75 -21.71
CA SER A 225 5.91 1.90 -20.53
C SER A 225 4.71 0.96 -20.74
N LEU A 226 4.84 -0.28 -20.26
CA LEU A 226 3.77 -1.29 -20.22
C LEU A 226 2.48 -0.70 -19.62
N ALA A 227 2.62 0.18 -18.63
CA ALA A 227 1.54 0.97 -18.02
C ALA A 227 0.79 1.87 -19.02
N SER A 228 1.49 2.63 -19.87
CA SER A 228 0.86 3.46 -20.91
C SER A 228 0.11 2.63 -21.96
N SER A 229 0.70 1.49 -22.36
CA SER A 229 0.08 0.56 -23.30
C SER A 229 -1.18 -0.08 -22.70
N LEU A 230 -1.09 -0.54 -21.44
CA LEU A 230 -2.21 -1.14 -20.70
C LEU A 230 -3.33 -0.13 -20.42
N TRP A 231 -3.03 1.14 -20.15
CA TRP A 231 -4.06 2.19 -20.02
C TRP A 231 -4.87 2.36 -21.30
N LYS A 232 -4.17 2.49 -22.43
CA LYS A 232 -4.82 2.65 -23.74
C LYS A 232 -5.66 1.41 -24.10
N SER A 233 -5.16 0.22 -23.81
CA SER A 233 -5.89 -1.03 -24.09
C SER A 233 -7.03 -1.31 -23.13
N CYS A 234 -6.96 -0.89 -21.87
CA CYS A 234 -7.97 -1.22 -20.86
C CYS A 234 -9.06 -0.15 -20.70
N PHE A 235 -8.76 1.12 -20.98
CA PHE A 235 -9.67 2.23 -20.68
C PHE A 235 -10.04 3.08 -21.90
N ILE A 236 -9.15 3.25 -22.88
CA ILE A 236 -9.46 4.02 -24.11
C ILE A 236 -10.12 3.14 -25.17
N ALA A 237 -9.69 1.87 -25.30
CA ALA A 237 -10.28 0.91 -26.22
C ALA A 237 -11.56 0.21 -25.69
N GLY A 238 -11.99 0.54 -24.46
CA GLY A 238 -12.94 -0.25 -23.68
C GLY A 238 -12.24 -1.38 -22.90
N PRO A 239 -12.85 -1.93 -21.83
CA PRO A 239 -12.22 -2.99 -21.05
C PRO A 239 -11.85 -4.15 -21.96
N PRO A 240 -10.67 -4.78 -21.80
CA PRO A 240 -10.40 -6.01 -22.51
C PRO A 240 -11.46 -6.99 -22.01
N CYS A 241 -12.33 -7.46 -22.90
CA CYS A 241 -13.21 -8.58 -22.60
C CYS A 241 -12.35 -9.63 -21.90
N ARG A 242 -12.72 -10.01 -20.67
CA ARG A 242 -12.07 -11.07 -19.90
C ARG A 242 -11.63 -12.14 -20.88
N VAL A 243 -10.32 -12.30 -21.06
CA VAL A 243 -9.80 -13.35 -21.94
C VAL A 243 -10.10 -14.64 -21.20
N HIS A 244 -11.28 -15.21 -21.49
CA HIS A 244 -11.56 -16.57 -21.12
C HIS A 244 -10.47 -17.42 -21.79
N PRO A 245 -9.70 -18.22 -21.04
CA PRO A 245 -8.88 -19.22 -21.68
C PRO A 245 -9.86 -20.12 -22.43
N THR A 246 -9.82 -20.04 -23.76
CA THR A 246 -10.51 -21.01 -24.60
C THR A 246 -9.96 -22.37 -24.21
N SER A 247 -10.84 -23.19 -23.65
CA SER A 247 -10.60 -24.61 -23.47
C SER A 247 -10.17 -25.18 -24.82
N HIS A 248 -8.89 -25.52 -24.94
CA HIS A 248 -8.50 -26.51 -25.93
C HIS A 248 -8.99 -27.86 -25.42
N ALA A 249 -10.25 -28.16 -25.75
CA ALA A 249 -10.78 -29.50 -25.69
C ALA A 249 -10.47 -30.18 -27.03
N ALA A 250 -9.76 -31.30 -26.91
CA ALA A 250 -9.58 -32.41 -27.86
C ALA A 250 -8.94 -32.12 -29.23
#